data_AF-A0A847YHM2-F1
#
_entry.id   AF-A0A847YHM2-F1
#
_cell.length_a   1.000
_cell.length_b   1.000
_cell.length_c   1.000
_cell.angle_alpha   90.00
_cell.angle_beta   90.00
_cell.angle_gamma   90.00
#
_symmetry.space_group_name_H-M   'P 1'
#
loop_
_entity.id
_entity.type
_entity.pdbx_description
1 polymer ?
#
loop_
_entity_poly.entity_id
_entity_poly.type
_entity_poly.pdbx_seq_one_letter_code
_entity_poly.pdbx_strand_id
1 'polypeptide(L)'
;RSGTVPVTDCPGGAAVNGIYQLIGNVWEWTHSDYQPWEEDDARIVLPGPMKSIRGGAFDTYFDHQASSGFAGGENPLARKRNIGFRCALGVADITLRYCPEEIPCAPREDRAAACSEEVR
;
A
#
# COMPACT_ATOMS: atom_id res chain seq x y z
N ARG A 1 -14.08 17.75 -8.79
CA ARG A 1 -13.05 18.78 -9.09
C ARG A 1 -12.33 18.34 -10.36
N SER A 2 -11.83 19.25 -11.22
CA SER A 2 -11.31 18.90 -12.56
C SER A 2 -9.84 18.48 -12.61
N GLY A 3 -9.13 18.46 -11.47
CA GLY A 3 -7.71 18.13 -11.39
C GLY A 3 -7.26 17.86 -9.95
N THR A 4 -5.95 17.67 -9.79
CA THR A 4 -5.32 17.49 -8.47
C THR A 4 -5.39 18.77 -7.64
N VAL A 5 -5.26 18.60 -6.33
CA VAL A 5 -5.14 19.69 -5.37
C VAL A 5 -3.88 19.50 -4.52
N PRO A 6 -3.43 20.53 -3.78
CA PRO A 6 -2.31 20.39 -2.85
C PRO A 6 -2.54 19.23 -1.88
N VAL A 7 -1.49 18.48 -1.56
CA VAL A 7 -1.56 17.28 -0.70
C VAL A 7 -2.00 17.57 0.75
N THR A 8 -1.96 18.84 1.16
CA THR A 8 -2.42 19.34 2.47
C THR A 8 -3.85 19.90 2.44
N ASP A 9 -4.51 19.90 1.28
CA ASP A 9 -5.90 20.36 1.17
C ASP A 9 -6.88 19.33 1.75
N CYS A 10 -8.11 19.76 2.04
CA CYS A 10 -9.16 18.97 2.70
C CYS A 10 -8.76 18.44 4.10
N PRO A 11 -8.36 19.32 5.04
CA PRO A 11 -7.93 18.89 6.39
C PRO A 11 -9.02 18.14 7.17
N GLY A 12 -10.30 18.45 6.94
CA GLY A 12 -11.42 17.70 7.54
C GLY A 12 -11.61 16.29 7.00
N GLY A 13 -10.94 15.92 5.90
CA GLY A 13 -10.94 14.58 5.31
C GLY A 13 -9.71 13.75 5.67
N ALA A 14 -8.88 14.21 6.60
CA ALA A 14 -7.76 13.43 7.11
C ALA A 14 -8.26 12.18 7.85
N ALA A 15 -7.54 11.07 7.69
CA ALA A 15 -7.78 9.87 8.46
C ALA A 15 -7.46 10.09 9.95
N VAL A 16 -7.92 9.19 10.82
CA VAL A 16 -7.75 9.27 12.28
C VAL A 16 -6.27 9.43 12.70
N ASN A 17 -5.35 8.89 11.91
CA ASN A 17 -3.90 9.01 12.11
C ASN A 17 -3.29 10.29 11.49
N GLY A 18 -4.10 11.26 11.11
CA GLY A 18 -3.69 12.54 10.53
C GLY A 18 -3.22 12.45 9.08
N ILE A 19 -3.47 11.32 8.41
CA ILE A 19 -3.04 11.13 7.03
C ILE A 19 -4.05 11.77 6.05
N TYR A 20 -3.54 12.65 5.20
CA TYR A 20 -4.34 13.39 4.23
C TYR A 20 -4.59 12.55 2.96
N GLN A 21 -5.77 12.79 2.38
CA GLN A 21 -6.13 12.38 1.02
C GLN A 21 -5.84 10.90 0.70
N LEU A 22 -6.20 10.00 1.61
CA LEU A 22 -6.24 8.56 1.30
C LEU A 22 -7.33 8.22 0.28
N ILE A 23 -8.37 9.06 0.17
CA ILE A 23 -9.48 8.91 -0.75
C ILE A 23 -9.55 10.14 -1.65
N GLY A 24 -9.51 9.93 -2.96
CA GLY A 24 -9.51 10.97 -3.99
C GLY A 24 -8.13 11.57 -4.26
N ASN A 25 -8.13 12.73 -4.93
CA ASN A 25 -6.95 13.37 -5.52
C ASN A 25 -6.28 12.49 -6.59
N VAL A 26 -5.51 11.49 -6.22
CA VAL A 26 -4.91 10.53 -7.15
C VAL A 26 -5.08 9.12 -6.62
N TRP A 27 -5.22 8.17 -7.55
CA TRP A 27 -5.00 6.77 -7.22
C TRP A 27 -3.58 6.58 -6.73
N GLU A 28 -3.38 5.72 -5.74
CA GLU A 28 -2.05 5.48 -5.20
C GLU A 28 -1.60 4.04 -5.42
N TRP A 29 -0.42 3.89 -6.01
CA TRP A 29 0.25 2.60 -6.13
C TRP A 29 0.52 1.97 -4.78
N THR A 30 0.34 0.65 -4.72
CA THR A 30 0.79 -0.19 -3.61
C THR A 30 1.76 -1.26 -4.12
N HIS A 31 2.57 -1.82 -3.22
CA HIS A 31 3.52 -2.89 -3.58
C HIS A 31 2.81 -4.21 -3.96
N SER A 32 1.61 -4.43 -3.40
CA SER A 32 0.83 -5.65 -3.58
C SER A 32 0.40 -5.87 -5.03
N ASP A 33 0.39 -7.13 -5.45
CA ASP A 33 -0.26 -7.52 -6.68
C ASP A 33 -1.76 -7.27 -6.58
N TYR A 34 -2.37 -6.89 -7.69
CA TYR A 34 -3.81 -6.79 -7.76
C TYR A 34 -4.41 -8.20 -7.74
N GLN A 35 -5.25 -8.46 -6.76
CA GLN A 35 -6.08 -9.64 -6.68
C GLN A 35 -7.52 -9.16 -6.48
N PRO A 36 -8.46 -9.51 -7.36
CA PRO A 36 -9.86 -9.29 -7.09
C PRO A 36 -10.24 -10.08 -5.83
N TRP A 37 -11.01 -9.45 -4.94
CA TRP A 37 -11.46 -10.09 -3.71
C TRP A 37 -12.57 -11.08 -4.04
N GLU A 38 -12.21 -12.28 -4.49
CA GLU A 38 -13.14 -13.41 -4.54
C GLU A 38 -12.42 -14.68 -4.08
N GLU A 39 -13.20 -15.53 -3.42
CA GLU A 39 -12.86 -16.74 -2.67
C GLU A 39 -11.86 -17.67 -3.39
N ASP A 40 -11.19 -18.55 -2.64
CA ASP A 40 -10.11 -19.44 -3.11
C ASP A 40 -10.41 -20.20 -4.42
N ASP A 41 -11.69 -20.39 -4.76
CA ASP A 41 -12.16 -21.09 -5.96
C ASP A 41 -12.37 -20.21 -7.22
N ALA A 42 -12.28 -18.87 -7.10
CA ALA A 42 -12.59 -17.93 -8.18
C ALA A 42 -11.37 -17.14 -8.67
N ARG A 43 -10.22 -17.81 -8.85
CA ARG A 43 -9.01 -17.15 -9.33
C ARG A 43 -9.16 -16.65 -10.77
N ILE A 44 -9.40 -15.36 -10.93
CA ILE A 44 -9.51 -14.70 -12.23
C ILE A 44 -8.12 -14.70 -12.92
N VAL A 45 -8.08 -15.15 -14.18
CA VAL A 45 -6.87 -15.04 -15.01
C VAL A 45 -6.77 -13.60 -15.51
N LEU A 46 -5.77 -12.87 -15.00
CA LEU A 46 -5.48 -11.51 -15.43
C LEU A 46 -4.74 -11.51 -16.78
N PRO A 47 -4.93 -10.48 -17.63
CA PRO A 47 -4.27 -10.37 -18.93
C PRO A 47 -2.74 -10.16 -18.85
N GLY A 48 -2.21 -9.95 -17.64
CA GLY A 48 -0.80 -9.77 -17.35
C GLY A 48 -0.58 -9.47 -15.87
N PRO A 49 0.67 -9.22 -15.44
CA PRO A 49 0.94 -8.78 -14.07
C PRO A 49 0.26 -7.43 -13.84
N MET A 50 -0.47 -7.32 -12.74
CA MET A 50 -1.16 -6.09 -12.34
C MET A 50 -0.79 -5.76 -10.90
N LYS A 51 -0.56 -4.48 -10.61
CA LYS A 51 -0.35 -3.97 -9.26
C LYS A 51 -1.60 -3.26 -8.77
N SER A 52 -1.81 -3.33 -7.46
CA SER A 52 -2.98 -2.75 -6.82
C SER A 52 -2.82 -1.24 -6.66
N ILE A 53 -3.86 -0.50 -7.05
CA ILE A 53 -4.02 0.94 -6.83
C ILE A 53 -5.22 1.19 -5.90
N ARG A 54 -5.13 2.19 -5.01
CA ARG A 54 -6.12 2.45 -3.96
C ARG A 54 -6.56 3.91 -3.94
N GLY A 55 -7.72 4.16 -3.32
CA GLY A 55 -8.16 5.49 -2.90
C GLY A 55 -9.03 6.28 -3.90
N GLY A 56 -9.00 5.97 -5.19
CA GLY A 56 -9.67 6.80 -6.20
C GLY A 56 -8.88 8.06 -6.54
N ALA A 57 -9.28 8.76 -7.60
CA ALA A 57 -8.68 10.01 -8.06
C ALA A 57 -9.74 11.11 -8.25
N PHE A 58 -9.27 12.32 -8.60
CA PHE A 58 -10.14 13.48 -8.85
C PHE A 58 -11.15 13.25 -10.01
N ASP A 59 -10.89 12.30 -10.89
CA ASP A 59 -11.73 11.90 -12.03
C ASP A 59 -12.33 10.49 -11.89
N THR A 60 -12.33 9.92 -10.69
CA THR A 60 -13.08 8.69 -10.42
C THR A 60 -14.57 8.93 -10.62
N TYR A 61 -15.19 8.10 -11.48
CA TYR A 61 -16.58 8.28 -11.89
C TYR A 61 -17.58 7.77 -10.86
N PHE A 62 -17.34 6.59 -10.29
CA PHE A 62 -18.23 6.01 -9.30
C PHE A 62 -17.72 6.22 -7.89
N ASP A 63 -18.56 6.78 -7.01
CA ASP A 63 -18.20 7.06 -5.61
C ASP A 63 -17.71 5.81 -4.86
N HIS A 64 -18.26 4.63 -5.14
CA HIS A 64 -17.82 3.39 -4.49
C HIS A 64 -16.35 3.04 -4.79
N GLN A 65 -15.81 3.48 -5.93
CA GLN A 65 -14.41 3.28 -6.30
C GLN A 65 -13.47 4.23 -5.54
N ALA A 66 -14.00 5.37 -5.06
CA ALA A 66 -13.31 6.27 -4.16
C ALA A 66 -13.64 5.91 -2.70
N SER A 67 -13.27 4.69 -2.29
CA SER A 67 -13.48 4.20 -0.93
C SER A 67 -12.26 3.43 -0.42
N SER A 68 -12.18 3.25 0.91
CA SER A 68 -11.07 2.53 1.54
C SER A 68 -11.07 1.03 1.22
N GLY A 69 -12.24 0.46 0.93
CA GLY A 69 -12.39 -0.96 0.58
C GLY A 69 -12.06 -1.28 -0.88
N PHE A 70 -12.17 -0.30 -1.78
CA PHE A 70 -12.02 -0.56 -3.21
C PHE A 70 -10.56 -0.61 -3.68
N ALA A 71 -10.19 -1.70 -4.35
CA ALA A 71 -8.91 -1.83 -5.03
C ALA A 71 -9.12 -1.84 -6.55
N GLY A 72 -8.34 -1.03 -7.27
CA GLY A 72 -8.19 -1.15 -8.71
C GLY A 72 -6.94 -1.93 -9.05
N GLY A 73 -6.91 -2.52 -10.24
CA GLY A 73 -5.72 -3.15 -10.81
C GLY A 73 -5.22 -2.37 -12.00
N GLU A 74 -3.90 -2.18 -12.08
CA GLU A 74 -3.29 -1.52 -13.23
C GLU A 74 -1.96 -2.18 -13.63
N ASN A 75 -1.59 -2.08 -14.92
CA ASN A 75 -0.30 -2.56 -15.40
C ASN A 75 0.84 -1.82 -14.69
N PRO A 76 1.85 -2.51 -14.12
CA PRO A 76 2.96 -1.87 -13.40
C PRO A 76 3.75 -0.83 -14.22
N LEU A 77 3.72 -0.93 -15.55
CA LEU A 77 4.37 0.01 -16.47
C LEU A 77 3.47 1.20 -16.86
N ALA A 78 2.20 1.21 -16.45
CA ALA A 78 1.27 2.27 -16.80
C ALA A 78 1.65 3.60 -16.12
N ARG A 79 1.52 4.68 -16.88
CA ARG A 79 1.74 6.05 -16.42
C ARG A 79 0.48 6.85 -16.76
N LYS A 80 -0.34 7.14 -15.76
CA LYS A 80 -1.57 7.93 -15.93
C LYS A 80 -1.49 9.20 -15.10
N ARG A 81 -2.07 10.29 -15.60
CA ARG A 81 -2.06 11.61 -14.96
C ARG A 81 -2.75 11.67 -13.59
N ASN A 82 -3.57 10.66 -13.28
CA ASN A 82 -4.37 10.56 -12.07
C ASN A 82 -3.87 9.42 -11.14
N ILE A 83 -2.69 8.86 -11.39
CA ILE A 83 -2.05 7.85 -10.52
C ILE A 83 -0.74 8.42 -9.98
N GLY A 84 -0.64 8.48 -8.65
CA GLY A 84 0.55 8.80 -7.88
C GLY A 84 0.93 7.67 -6.94
N PHE A 85 1.62 8.00 -5.85
CA PHE A 85 2.03 7.07 -4.81
C PHE A 85 2.32 7.82 -3.51
N ARG A 86 2.29 7.09 -2.39
CA ARG A 86 2.92 7.52 -1.15
C ARG A 86 3.96 6.49 -0.71
N CYS A 87 4.99 6.96 -0.03
CA CYS A 87 5.97 6.08 0.58
C CYS A 87 5.47 5.59 1.93
N ALA A 88 5.79 4.34 2.26
CA ALA A 88 5.68 3.78 3.59
C ALA A 88 7.06 3.27 4.00
N LEU A 89 7.33 3.31 5.30
CA LEU A 89 8.59 2.81 5.87
C LEU A 89 8.26 1.97 7.10
N GLY A 90 8.85 0.78 7.19
CA GLY A 90 8.71 -0.06 8.36
C GLY A 90 9.42 0.57 9.55
N VAL A 91 8.83 0.48 10.75
CA VAL A 91 9.48 0.97 11.97
C VAL A 91 10.84 0.28 12.18
N ALA A 92 10.94 -1.02 11.86
CA ALA A 92 12.20 -1.76 11.90
C ALA A 92 13.28 -1.19 10.95
N ASP A 93 12.89 -0.68 9.78
CA ASP A 93 13.82 -0.06 8.82
C ASP A 93 14.36 1.28 9.32
N ILE A 94 13.59 1.96 10.18
CA ILE A 94 14.00 3.20 10.85
C ILE A 94 14.96 2.88 12.00
N THR A 95 14.61 1.91 12.85
CA THR A 95 15.37 1.60 14.07
C THR A 95 16.73 0.98 13.77
N LEU A 96 16.86 0.18 12.71
CA LEU A 96 18.15 -0.41 12.30
C LEU A 96 19.17 0.62 11.79
N ARG A 97 18.71 1.81 11.36
CA ARG A 97 19.59 2.92 10.98
C ARG A 97 20.04 3.76 12.18
N TYR A 98 19.31 3.66 13.29
CA TYR A 98 19.64 4.24 14.58
C TYR A 98 20.19 3.13 15.48
N CYS A 99 21.30 2.51 15.10
CA CYS A 99 22.09 1.76 16.08
C CYS A 99 22.83 2.83 16.90
N PRO A 100 22.46 3.12 18.16
CA PRO A 100 23.34 3.90 19.00
C PRO A 100 24.65 3.13 19.09
N GLU A 101 25.78 3.79 18.80
CA GLU A 101 27.06 3.27 19.25
C GLU A 101 26.93 2.97 20.76
N GLU A 102 27.41 1.79 21.19
CA GLU A 102 27.46 1.31 22.58
C GLU A 102 26.27 0.49 23.14
N ILE A 103 25.83 -0.58 22.48
CA ILE A 103 25.34 -1.76 23.21
C ILE A 103 26.10 -2.99 22.71
N PRO A 104 26.87 -3.72 23.55
CA PRO A 104 27.51 -4.96 23.13
C PRO A 104 26.44 -5.93 22.65
N CYS A 105 26.50 -6.28 21.37
CA CYS A 105 25.57 -7.23 20.75
C CYS A 105 25.78 -8.59 21.43
N ALA A 106 24.83 -9.03 22.26
CA ALA A 106 24.76 -10.43 22.66
C ALA A 106 24.59 -11.29 21.39
N PRO A 107 25.17 -12.51 21.33
CA PRO A 107 25.12 -13.33 20.13
C PRO A 107 23.66 -13.53 19.68
N ARG A 108 23.36 -13.19 18.43
CA ARG A 108 22.05 -13.46 17.82
C ARG A 108 21.88 -14.97 17.72
N GLU A 109 20.90 -15.53 18.40
CA GLU A 109 20.44 -16.90 18.12
C GLU A 109 19.72 -16.91 16.78
N ASP A 110 20.21 -17.73 15.85
CA ASP A 110 19.62 -17.93 14.53
C ASP A 110 18.22 -18.55 14.66
N ARG A 111 17.17 -17.73 14.53
CA ARG A 111 15.76 -18.19 14.46
C ARG A 111 15.42 -18.93 13.15
N ALA A 112 16.43 -19.33 12.36
CA ALA A 112 16.23 -20.15 11.16
C ALA A 112 16.05 -21.65 11.48
N ALA A 113 16.31 -22.10 12.71
CA ALA A 113 16.19 -23.51 13.10
C ALA A 113 14.85 -23.88 13.76
N ALA A 114 13.99 -22.92 14.11
CA ALA A 114 12.78 -23.19 14.91
C ALA A 114 11.52 -23.54 14.10
N CYS A 115 11.61 -23.64 12.76
CA CYS A 115 10.45 -23.91 11.90
C CYS A 115 10.59 -25.24 11.13
N SER A 116 10.98 -26.31 11.83
CA SER A 116 11.05 -27.65 11.21
C SER A 116 10.64 -28.82 12.12
N GLU A 117 10.15 -28.59 13.35
CA GLU A 117 9.79 -29.69 14.27
C GLU A 117 8.29 -29.79 14.65
N GLU A 118 7.40 -29.01 14.04
CA GLU A 118 5.94 -29.16 14.22
C GLU A 118 5.25 -29.67 12.94
N VAL A 119 5.72 -30.81 12.45
CA VAL A 119 4.89 -31.75 11.66
C VAL A 119 5.23 -33.17 12.12
N ARG A 120 4.45 -33.69 13.06
CA ARG A 120 4.29 -35.14 13.26
C ARG A 120 2.82 -35.46 13.49
#